data_AF-A0A078BBS3-F1
#
_entry.id   AF-A0A078BBS3-F1
#
_cell.length_a   1.000
_cell.length_b   1.000
_cell.length_c   1.000
_cell.angle_alpha   90.00
_cell.angle_beta   90.00
_cell.angle_gamma   90.00
#
_symmetry.space_group_name_H-M   'P 1'
#
loop_
_entity.id
_entity.type
_entity.pdbx_description
1 polymer ?
#
loop_
_entity_poly.entity_id
_entity_poly.type
_entity_poly.pdbx_seq_one_letter_code
_entity_poly.pdbx_strand_id
1 'polypeptide(L)'
;MGATVCKSKQSIAITQNTKIIGTAGQVKINDDDCIEAVCVKVEEITNNMKMIKFRCLQNLEFLAGQYICFYNERPSATSDNPPVFPAVFSICSPPYELPFIDFLIEENHNPRSMKNLLFFQAKEEMKVYLGKKGYGTVAIDINMLQTPLPWNGGSGGITLIGGGSAVQAC
;
A
#
# COMPACT_ATOMS: atom_id res chain seq x y z
N MET A 1 10.52 -56.95 8.82
CA MET A 1 11.72 -56.15 9.12
C MET A 1 11.67 -54.90 8.24
N GLY A 2 11.76 -53.72 8.86
CA GLY A 2 11.18 -52.46 8.39
C GLY A 2 11.87 -51.77 7.22
N ALA A 3 11.09 -50.94 6.51
CA ALA A 3 11.55 -50.04 5.45
C ALA A 3 12.24 -48.81 6.05
N THR A 4 13.48 -48.56 5.61
CA THR A 4 14.27 -47.39 5.97
C THR A 4 13.81 -46.18 5.15
N VAL A 5 13.25 -45.17 5.83
CA VAL A 5 12.87 -43.88 5.24
C VAL A 5 14.09 -42.95 5.26
N CYS A 6 14.62 -42.60 4.09
CA CYS A 6 15.53 -41.47 3.94
C CYS A 6 14.75 -40.16 4.10
N LYS A 7 14.88 -39.50 5.26
CA LYS A 7 14.46 -38.11 5.43
C LYS A 7 15.63 -37.19 5.05
N SER A 8 15.57 -36.54 3.89
CA SER A 8 16.42 -35.38 3.61
C SER A 8 15.96 -34.21 4.49
N LYS A 9 16.73 -33.91 5.55
CA LYS A 9 16.62 -32.64 6.27
C LYS A 9 17.16 -31.53 5.38
N GLN A 10 16.30 -30.82 4.66
CA GLN A 10 16.64 -29.48 4.20
C GLN A 10 16.28 -28.52 5.32
N SER A 11 17.30 -28.16 6.10
CA SER A 11 17.23 -27.09 7.08
C SER A 11 17.13 -25.77 6.32
N ILE A 12 15.92 -25.24 6.16
CA ILE A 12 15.76 -23.86 5.73
C ILE A 12 16.26 -23.00 6.89
N ALA A 13 17.39 -22.31 6.66
CA ALA A 13 17.87 -21.29 7.56
C ALA A 13 16.79 -20.20 7.64
N ILE A 14 16.01 -20.21 8.71
CA ILE A 14 15.17 -19.09 9.09
C ILE A 14 16.16 -18.01 9.55
N THR A 15 16.51 -17.11 8.63
CA THR A 15 17.26 -15.90 8.96
C THR A 15 16.36 -15.04 9.83
N GLN A 16 16.40 -15.27 11.15
CA GLN A 16 15.93 -14.32 12.14
C GLN A 16 16.83 -13.09 12.08
N ASN A 17 16.54 -12.16 11.18
CA ASN A 17 17.10 -10.82 11.24
C ASN A 17 16.15 -9.83 10.59
N THR A 18 15.09 -9.48 11.32
CA THR A 18 14.63 -8.09 11.29
C THR A 18 14.09 -7.77 12.68
N LYS A 19 14.99 -7.23 13.51
CA LYS A 19 14.62 -6.62 14.77
C LYS A 19 13.80 -5.39 14.40
N ILE A 20 12.47 -5.49 14.51
CA ILE A 20 11.59 -4.32 14.43
C ILE A 20 11.81 -3.54 15.73
N ILE A 21 12.86 -2.72 15.75
CA ILE A 21 12.98 -1.63 16.71
C ILE A 21 12.40 -0.42 16.00
N GLY A 22 11.23 0.02 16.43
CA GLY A 22 10.61 1.23 15.91
C GLY A 22 9.27 1.48 16.57
N THR A 23 9.29 2.23 17.67
CA THR A 23 8.21 3.15 18.04
C THR A 23 7.73 3.87 16.79
N ALA A 24 6.41 4.16 16.67
CA ALA A 24 5.82 4.89 15.56
C ALA A 24 6.66 6.12 15.18
N GLY A 25 7.52 6.00 14.17
CA GLY A 25 8.61 6.94 13.98
C GLY A 25 9.63 6.45 12.96
N GLN A 26 9.57 7.07 11.77
CA GLN A 26 10.58 7.06 10.71
C GLN A 26 10.90 5.69 10.09
N VAL A 27 10.11 5.32 9.08
CA VAL A 27 10.56 4.38 8.05
C VAL A 27 11.71 5.06 7.29
N LYS A 28 12.95 4.56 7.47
CA LYS A 28 14.07 4.95 6.59
C LYS A 28 13.84 4.32 5.23
N ILE A 29 13.64 5.15 4.21
CA ILE A 29 13.33 4.71 2.85
C ILE A 29 14.52 5.15 1.99
N ASN A 30 15.18 4.18 1.34
CA ASN A 30 16.32 4.45 0.47
C ASN A 30 15.82 4.94 -0.90
N ASP A 31 16.66 5.65 -1.64
CA ASP A 31 16.33 6.21 -2.97
C ASP A 31 15.93 5.15 -4.00
N ASP A 32 16.35 3.90 -3.77
CA ASP A 32 16.03 2.72 -4.59
C ASP A 32 14.66 2.09 -4.29
N ASP A 33 13.97 2.58 -3.25
CA ASP A 33 12.69 2.05 -2.77
C ASP A 33 11.49 2.88 -3.23
N CYS A 34 11.68 3.81 -4.17
CA CYS A 34 10.60 4.59 -4.76
C CYS A 34 10.46 4.39 -6.28
N ILE A 35 9.23 4.55 -6.76
CA ILE A 35 8.87 4.50 -8.18
C ILE A 35 8.20 5.81 -8.57
N GLU A 36 8.35 6.21 -9.83
CA GLU A 36 7.67 7.37 -10.38
C GLU A 36 6.26 6.94 -10.84
N ALA A 37 5.28 7.76 -10.54
CA ALA A 37 3.93 7.60 -11.02
C ALA A 37 3.39 8.91 -11.58
N VAL A 38 2.57 8.81 -12.61
CA VAL A 38 2.00 9.96 -13.33
C VAL A 38 0.49 9.93 -13.17
N CYS A 39 -0.09 11.03 -12.70
CA CYS A 39 -1.53 11.20 -12.64
C CYS A 39 -2.11 11.15 -14.05
N VAL A 40 -3.06 10.25 -14.29
CA VAL A 40 -3.73 10.08 -15.59
C VAL A 40 -5.21 10.44 -15.56
N LYS A 41 -5.80 10.56 -14.36
CA LYS A 41 -7.20 10.98 -14.21
C LYS A 41 -7.43 11.52 -12.80
N VAL A 42 -8.21 12.58 -12.70
CA VAL A 42 -8.78 13.08 -11.44
C VAL A 42 -10.29 13.11 -11.59
N GLU A 43 -10.99 12.43 -10.70
CA GLU A 43 -12.45 12.33 -10.72
C GLU A 43 -13.02 12.79 -9.38
N GLU A 44 -13.97 13.72 -9.41
CA GLU A 44 -14.68 14.16 -8.22
C GLU A 44 -15.79 13.17 -7.89
N ILE A 45 -15.72 12.56 -6.71
CA ILE A 45 -16.70 11.56 -6.24
C ILE A 45 -17.78 12.27 -5.41
N THR A 46 -17.36 13.18 -4.54
CA THR A 46 -18.21 14.08 -3.76
C THR A 46 -17.47 15.41 -3.58
N ASN A 47 -18.17 16.44 -3.08
CA ASN A 47 -17.57 17.75 -2.81
C ASN A 47 -16.31 17.70 -1.92
N ASN A 48 -16.15 16.65 -1.11
CA ASN A 48 -15.04 16.45 -0.19
C ASN A 48 -14.19 15.21 -0.50
N MET A 49 -14.41 14.53 -1.63
CA MET A 49 -13.61 13.36 -2.02
C MET A 49 -13.31 13.33 -3.52
N LYS A 50 -12.05 13.04 -3.85
CA LYS A 50 -11.59 12.83 -5.23
C LYS A 50 -10.94 11.46 -5.36
N MET A 51 -11.25 10.78 -6.45
CA MET A 51 -10.48 9.64 -6.92
C MET A 51 -9.36 10.13 -7.82
N ILE A 52 -8.13 9.68 -7.58
CA ILE A 52 -6.98 10.02 -8.41
C ILE A 52 -6.34 8.74 -8.93
N LYS A 53 -6.31 8.61 -10.25
CA LYS A 53 -5.69 7.49 -10.95
C LYS A 53 -4.27 7.86 -11.34
N PHE A 54 -3.32 7.00 -10.99
CA PHE A 54 -1.94 7.11 -11.40
C PHE A 54 -1.53 5.92 -12.26
N ARG A 55 -0.62 6.17 -13.21
CA ARG A 55 0.12 5.13 -13.92
C ARG A 55 1.54 5.04 -13.36
N CYS A 56 1.90 3.89 -12.80
CA CYS A 56 3.25 3.58 -12.35
C CYS A 56 4.19 3.39 -13.56
N LEU A 57 5.38 4.01 -13.51
CA LEU A 57 6.39 3.88 -14.57
C LEU A 57 7.33 2.70 -14.34
N GLN A 58 7.32 2.12 -13.15
CA GLN A 58 8.08 0.93 -12.78
C GLN A 58 7.16 -0.09 -12.08
N ASN A 59 7.65 -1.32 -11.93
CA ASN A 59 6.91 -2.38 -11.25
C ASN A 59 6.63 -2.01 -9.78
N LEU A 60 5.37 -2.15 -9.41
CA LEU A 60 4.85 -2.01 -8.06
C LEU A 60 4.35 -3.37 -7.59
N GLU A 61 4.71 -3.79 -6.38
CA GLU A 61 4.21 -5.02 -5.77
C GLU A 61 3.31 -4.70 -4.57
N PHE A 62 2.06 -5.15 -4.59
CA PHE A 62 1.15 -5.01 -3.46
C PHE A 62 0.06 -6.09 -3.47
N LEU A 63 -0.61 -6.25 -2.32
CA LEU A 63 -1.81 -7.04 -2.13
C LEU A 63 -3.01 -6.14 -1.86
N ALA A 64 -4.22 -6.62 -2.14
CA ALA A 64 -5.45 -5.89 -1.81
C ALA A 64 -5.51 -5.57 -0.31
N GLY A 65 -5.94 -4.35 0.03
CA GLY A 65 -5.98 -3.84 1.41
C GLY A 65 -4.68 -3.19 1.92
N GLN A 66 -3.61 -3.20 1.12
CA GLN A 66 -2.36 -2.51 1.48
C GLN A 66 -2.40 -1.01 1.16
N TYR A 67 -1.53 -0.27 1.85
CA TYR A 67 -1.26 1.14 1.61
C TYR A 67 0.15 1.35 1.09
N ILE A 68 0.42 2.53 0.54
CA ILE A 68 1.73 2.89 0.00
C ILE A 68 2.18 4.27 0.49
N CYS A 69 3.49 4.42 0.66
CA CYS A 69 4.08 5.72 0.94
C CYS A 69 4.07 6.59 -0.32
N PHE A 70 3.83 7.88 -0.14
CA PHE A 70 3.63 8.86 -1.20
C PHE A 70 4.48 10.10 -0.93
N TYR A 71 5.14 10.61 -1.97
CA TYR A 71 6.02 11.77 -1.90
C TYR A 71 5.77 12.72 -3.08
N ASN A 72 5.85 14.02 -2.81
CA ASN A 72 5.78 15.08 -3.83
C ASN A 72 7.09 15.20 -4.61
N GLU A 73 8.19 14.83 -3.99
CA GLU A 73 9.53 14.90 -4.53
C GLU A 73 10.24 13.57 -4.29
N ARG A 74 11.25 13.27 -5.13
CA ARG A 74 12.01 12.04 -4.97
C ARG A 74 12.70 12.07 -3.61
N PRO A 75 12.46 11.10 -2.72
CA PRO A 75 13.25 11.01 -1.49
C PRO A 75 14.72 10.86 -1.88
N SER A 76 15.58 11.63 -1.23
CA SER A 76 17.02 11.57 -1.37
C SER A 76 17.62 11.23 -0.01
N ALA A 77 18.42 10.16 0.05
CA ALA A 77 19.10 9.67 1.25
C ALA A 77 20.20 10.62 1.73
N THR A 78 20.54 11.63 0.92
CA THR A 78 21.66 12.56 1.11
C THR A 78 21.25 14.01 1.22
N SER A 79 19.97 14.36 1.04
CA SER A 79 19.56 15.75 1.13
C SER A 79 19.25 16.12 2.58
N ASP A 80 19.83 17.23 3.02
CA ASP A 80 19.46 17.92 4.26
C ASP A 80 17.99 18.45 4.22
N ASN A 81 17.31 18.28 3.08
CA ASN A 81 15.93 18.65 2.84
C ASN A 81 15.08 17.38 2.61
N PRO A 82 14.65 16.70 3.70
CA PRO A 82 13.76 15.54 3.57
C PRO A 82 12.51 15.91 2.74
N PRO A 83 11.89 14.93 2.05
CA PRO A 83 10.67 15.18 1.29
C PRO A 83 9.66 15.89 2.18
N VAL A 84 9.15 17.02 1.69
CA VAL A 84 8.50 18.00 2.56
C VAL A 84 7.26 17.41 3.24
N PHE A 85 6.55 16.46 2.60
CA PHE A 85 5.35 15.84 3.17
C PHE A 85 5.14 14.37 2.76
N PRO A 86 5.80 13.37 3.39
CA PRO A 86 5.44 11.98 3.16
C PRO A 86 4.02 11.70 3.70
N ALA A 87 3.24 10.94 2.96
CA ALA A 87 1.95 10.43 3.42
C ALA A 87 1.78 8.95 3.07
N VAL A 88 0.81 8.31 3.72
CA VAL A 88 0.40 6.94 3.40
C VAL A 88 -1.04 6.95 2.89
N PHE A 89 -1.29 6.22 1.82
CA PHE A 89 -2.62 6.08 1.23
C PHE A 89 -2.91 4.61 0.95
N SER A 90 -4.09 4.15 1.34
CA SER A 90 -4.59 2.84 0.93
C SER A 90 -4.74 2.79 -0.58
N ILE A 91 -4.30 1.70 -1.20
CA ILE A 91 -4.49 1.48 -2.63
C ILE A 91 -5.92 0.97 -2.84
N CYS A 92 -6.71 1.68 -3.63
CA CYS A 92 -8.12 1.33 -3.88
C CYS A 92 -8.29 0.40 -5.09
N SER A 93 -7.31 0.38 -6.00
CA SER A 93 -7.28 -0.52 -7.16
C SER A 93 -6.79 -1.91 -6.77
N PRO A 94 -7.32 -2.98 -7.36
CA PRO A 94 -6.81 -4.33 -7.14
C PRO A 94 -5.46 -4.57 -7.86
N PRO A 95 -4.60 -5.51 -7.39
CA PRO A 95 -3.27 -5.73 -7.97
C PRO A 95 -3.24 -6.08 -9.46
N TYR A 96 -4.32 -6.64 -10.02
CA TYR A 96 -4.39 -7.00 -11.44
C TYR A 96 -4.59 -5.78 -12.37
N GLU A 97 -4.88 -4.59 -11.84
CA GLU A 97 -5.02 -3.35 -12.63
C GLU A 97 -3.69 -2.64 -12.91
N LEU A 98 -2.57 -3.17 -12.40
CA LEU A 98 -1.25 -2.64 -12.73
C LEU A 98 -1.04 -2.54 -14.25
N PRO A 99 -0.41 -1.45 -14.74
CA PRO A 99 0.37 -0.47 -13.98
C PRO A 99 -0.47 0.71 -13.43
N PHE A 100 -1.80 0.62 -13.43
CA PHE A 100 -2.64 1.68 -12.91
C PHE A 100 -3.03 1.44 -11.47
N ILE A 101 -3.05 2.51 -10.68
CA ILE A 101 -3.51 2.49 -9.30
C ILE A 101 -4.41 3.68 -8.98
N ASP A 102 -5.34 3.44 -8.07
CA ASP A 102 -6.38 4.40 -7.70
C ASP A 102 -6.25 4.75 -6.21
N PHE A 103 -6.38 6.05 -5.88
CA PHE A 103 -6.41 6.56 -4.51
C PHE A 103 -7.62 7.45 -4.27
N LEU A 104 -8.35 7.17 -3.20
CA LEU A 104 -9.41 8.05 -2.71
C LEU A 104 -8.84 9.08 -1.73
N ILE A 105 -8.91 10.35 -2.13
CA ILE A 105 -8.40 11.48 -1.35
C ILE A 105 -9.57 12.27 -0.79
N GLU A 106 -9.64 12.33 0.53
CA GLU A 106 -10.55 13.20 1.27
C GLU A 106 -9.94 14.60 1.44
N GLU A 107 -10.80 15.60 1.38
CA GLU A 107 -10.43 16.99 1.62
C GLU A 107 -9.74 17.15 2.98
N ASN A 108 -8.61 17.84 2.97
CA ASN A 108 -7.88 18.19 4.18
C ASN A 108 -7.49 19.66 4.09
N HIS A 109 -7.92 20.48 5.04
CA HIS A 109 -7.62 21.91 5.06
C HIS A 109 -6.22 22.25 5.59
N ASN A 110 -5.44 21.26 6.05
CA ASN A 110 -4.05 21.49 6.44
C ASN A 110 -3.16 21.63 5.19
N PRO A 111 -2.64 22.83 4.88
CA PRO A 111 -1.83 23.07 3.67
C PRO A 111 -0.49 22.33 3.69
N ARG A 112 -0.07 21.81 4.85
CA ARG A 112 1.14 21.00 5.03
C ARG A 112 0.86 19.49 4.93
N SER A 113 -0.23 19.10 4.29
CA SER A 113 -0.60 17.70 4.09
C SER A 113 -0.55 17.34 2.62
N MET A 114 0.02 16.17 2.30
CA MET A 114 -0.09 15.58 0.95
C MET A 114 -1.56 15.46 0.50
N LYS A 115 -2.49 15.21 1.43
CA LYS A 115 -3.93 15.18 1.12
C LYS A 115 -4.42 16.52 0.57
N ASN A 116 -4.02 17.64 1.15
CA ASN A 116 -4.38 18.96 0.67
C ASN A 116 -3.82 19.21 -0.73
N LEU A 117 -2.52 18.91 -0.92
CA LEU A 117 -1.87 19.05 -2.21
C LEU A 117 -2.56 18.22 -3.29
N LEU A 118 -2.84 16.94 -3.03
CA LEU A 118 -3.54 16.08 -3.99
C LEU A 118 -4.98 16.53 -4.22
N PHE A 119 -5.72 16.89 -3.17
CA PHE A 119 -7.12 17.28 -3.31
C PHE A 119 -7.29 18.57 -4.14
N PHE A 120 -6.45 19.58 -3.91
CA PHE A 120 -6.61 20.89 -4.56
C PHE A 120 -5.75 21.08 -5.82
N GLN A 121 -4.62 20.37 -5.94
CA GLN A 121 -3.64 20.64 -6.99
C GLN A 121 -3.39 19.46 -7.93
N ALA A 122 -3.94 18.26 -7.65
CA ALA A 122 -3.78 17.16 -8.58
C ALA A 122 -4.45 17.46 -9.92
N LYS A 123 -3.71 17.15 -10.97
CA LYS A 123 -4.10 17.28 -12.37
C LYS A 123 -3.41 16.19 -13.18
N GLU A 124 -3.91 15.91 -14.37
CA GLU A 124 -3.24 14.99 -15.30
C GLU A 124 -1.80 15.43 -15.56
N GLU A 125 -0.94 14.45 -15.84
CA GLU A 125 0.50 14.60 -16.04
C GLU A 125 1.30 14.99 -14.78
N MET A 126 0.64 15.24 -13.64
CA MET A 126 1.33 15.45 -12.37
C MET A 126 2.18 14.23 -12.01
N LYS A 127 3.45 14.45 -11.75
CA LYS A 127 4.39 13.42 -11.31
C LYS A 127 4.47 13.36 -9.79
N VAL A 128 4.51 12.14 -9.28
CA VAL A 128 4.67 11.85 -7.86
C VAL A 128 5.59 10.65 -7.70
N TYR A 129 6.07 10.44 -6.48
CA TYR A 129 6.86 9.26 -6.14
C TYR A 129 6.10 8.41 -5.14
N LEU A 130 6.11 7.11 -5.37
CA LEU A 130 5.47 6.13 -4.51
C LEU A 130 6.52 5.19 -3.95
N GLY A 131 6.23 4.56 -2.82
CA GLY A 131 6.99 3.38 -2.40
C GLY A 131 6.94 2.29 -3.48
N LYS A 132 7.96 1.44 -3.55
CA LYS A 132 8.02 0.33 -4.52
C LYS A 132 7.18 -0.87 -4.10
N LYS A 133 6.74 -0.91 -2.84
CA LYS A 133 5.96 -2.01 -2.26
C LYS A 133 4.79 -1.46 -1.44
N GLY A 134 3.68 -2.19 -1.47
CA GLY A 134 2.59 -2.03 -0.52
C GLY A 134 2.99 -2.47 0.90
N TYR A 135 2.44 -1.79 1.89
CA TYR A 135 2.62 -2.05 3.31
C TYR A 135 1.27 -2.26 3.98
N GLY A 136 1.29 -2.86 5.17
CA GLY A 136 0.11 -3.05 6.00
C GLY A 136 -0.20 -4.52 6.25
N THR A 137 -0.79 -4.78 7.42
CA THR A 137 -1.19 -6.11 7.91
C THR A 137 -2.63 -6.46 7.53
N VAL A 138 -3.36 -5.55 6.89
CA VAL A 138 -4.76 -5.71 6.47
C VAL A 138 -4.85 -6.32 5.07
N ALA A 139 -3.78 -6.98 4.61
CA ALA A 139 -3.79 -7.66 3.33
C ALA A 139 -4.70 -8.90 3.41
N ILE A 140 -5.72 -8.95 2.56
CA ILE A 140 -6.59 -10.13 2.48
C ILE A 140 -5.82 -11.23 1.73
N ASP A 141 -5.55 -12.33 2.41
CA ASP A 141 -4.95 -13.51 1.80
C ASP A 141 -6.00 -14.60 1.49
N ILE A 142 -5.63 -15.54 0.62
CA ILE A 142 -6.52 -16.65 0.22
C ILE A 142 -6.89 -17.56 1.39
N ASN A 143 -6.05 -17.65 2.42
CA ASN A 143 -6.31 -18.49 3.60
C ASN A 143 -7.41 -17.88 4.47
N MET A 144 -7.55 -16.55 4.50
CA MET A 144 -8.67 -15.87 5.17
C MET A 144 -10.02 -16.25 4.56
N LEU A 145 -10.08 -16.42 3.23
CA LEU A 145 -11.29 -16.88 2.52
C LEU A 145 -11.60 -18.37 2.78
N GLN A 146 -10.59 -19.15 3.14
CA GLN A 146 -10.71 -20.60 3.33
C GLN A 146 -10.84 -21.00 4.80
N THR A 147 -10.76 -20.05 5.73
CA THR A 147 -10.85 -20.35 7.17
C THR A 147 -12.29 -20.74 7.53
N PRO A 148 -12.55 -21.97 8.01
CA PRO A 148 -13.90 -22.43 8.29
C PRO A 148 -14.52 -21.69 9.48
N LEU A 149 -15.84 -21.49 9.44
CA LEU A 149 -16.56 -20.85 10.53
C LEU A 149 -16.52 -21.74 11.79
N PRO A 150 -16.18 -21.19 12.97
CA PRO A 150 -15.93 -21.99 14.18
C PRO A 150 -17.16 -22.73 14.72
N TRP A 151 -18.38 -22.35 14.30
CA TRP A 151 -19.62 -22.93 14.82
C TRP A 151 -20.26 -24.00 13.92
N ASN A 152 -19.91 -24.10 12.63
CA ASN A 152 -20.51 -25.10 11.72
C ASN A 152 -19.53 -25.74 10.74
N GLY A 153 -18.25 -25.34 10.74
CA GLY A 153 -17.24 -25.89 9.83
C GLY A 153 -17.47 -25.59 8.34
N GLY A 154 -18.47 -24.75 8.02
CA GLY A 154 -18.72 -24.27 6.66
C GLY A 154 -17.66 -23.29 6.18
N SER A 155 -17.65 -22.99 4.87
CA SER A 155 -16.77 -21.97 4.31
C SER A 155 -16.95 -20.64 5.05
N GLY A 156 -15.84 -20.04 5.49
CA GLY A 156 -15.82 -18.68 6.02
C GLY A 156 -16.41 -17.67 5.04
N GLY A 157 -17.03 -16.62 5.58
CA GLY A 157 -17.40 -15.43 4.83
C GLY A 157 -16.57 -14.25 5.33
N ILE A 158 -16.24 -13.31 4.44
CA ILE A 158 -15.62 -12.04 4.83
C ILE A 158 -16.71 -10.97 4.88
N THR A 159 -16.86 -10.32 6.03
CA THR A 159 -17.64 -9.11 6.17
C THR A 159 -16.70 -7.92 6.22
N LEU A 160 -16.83 -7.03 5.25
CA LEU A 160 -16.06 -5.80 5.17
C LEU A 160 -16.90 -4.65 5.71
N ILE A 161 -16.33 -3.85 6.62
CA ILE A 161 -16.97 -2.67 7.20
C ILE A 161 -16.05 -1.48 6.96
N GLY A 162 -16.51 -0.54 6.13
CA GLY A 162 -15.79 0.70 5.85
C GLY A 162 -16.61 1.94 6.23
N GLY A 163 -15.93 3.05 6.49
CA GLY A 163 -16.52 4.36 6.68
C GLY A 163 -15.68 5.47 6.06
N GLY A 164 -16.33 6.44 5.40
CA GLY A 164 -15.64 7.55 4.70
C GLY A 164 -14.67 7.05 3.61
N SER A 165 -13.47 7.62 3.57
CA SER A 165 -12.44 7.24 2.60
C SER A 165 -11.89 5.81 2.77
N ALA A 166 -12.13 5.17 3.91
CA ALA A 166 -11.70 3.79 4.15
C ALA A 166 -12.55 2.74 3.43
N VAL A 167 -13.75 3.08 2.94
CA VAL A 167 -14.67 2.13 2.28
C VAL A 167 -14.07 1.51 1.02
N GLN A 168 -13.26 2.24 0.27
CA GLN A 168 -12.64 1.72 -0.95
C GLN A 168 -11.36 0.93 -0.73
N ALA A 169 -10.82 0.92 0.49
CA ALA A 169 -9.69 0.07 0.85
C ALA A 169 -10.13 -1.34 1.27
N CYS A 170 -11.44 -1.60 1.29
CA CYS A 170 -12.08 -2.83 1.71
C CYS A 170 -12.42 -3.73 0.52
#